data_AF-A0A1G4KNB0-F1
#
_entry.id   AF-A0A1G4KNB0-F1
#
_cell.length_a   1.000
_cell.length_b   1.000
_cell.length_c   1.000
_cell.angle_alpha   90.00
_cell.angle_beta   90.00
_cell.angle_gamma   90.00
#
_symmetry.space_group_name_H-M   'P 1'
#
loop_
_entity.id
_entity.type
_entity.pdbx_description
1 polymer ?
#
loop_
_entity_poly.entity_id
_entity_poly.type
_entity_poly.pdbx_seq_one_letter_code
_entity_poly.pdbx_strand_id
1 'polypeptide(L)'
;MLVIKGLPLEIPPDVELPPGLSLARQAAAHAIENSPTSSPLQKFDILLHFVNELLKSGSESTDSLLEENVCIVVINMAYYYQQVTERLIKKAYTEDSKEAWGNSGLYNKKSIGLLRYLIDSGIANTTKYLGLVETFTKCWTLSQQLSIVMLSLSKLKSRICGNNTGQESKKSSSNRYDRLLEFQESDLKDLATSSLLYARLCIGCRDSCTELTSTSVGAACHPLTQYLDTLTFILLSLDRYKNDECGASIGMLEAATECLSHGLITSKQLKLIQESTKLKTKMALKLIELKSESSNLRSKFKIFKKNDFAGKPELHPLLRSTLEDFIMPLMMLLHYRYVKTNDKVFFQPIIRDREELVKGWPHGKTPDVTGTSWAFDGEQLRELDTLGGSEYY
;
A
#
# COMPACT_ATOMS: atom_id res chain seq x y z
N MET A 1 3.63 -2.27 -2.64
CA MET A 1 2.18 -2.00 -2.87
C MET A 1 1.94 -1.04 -4.05
N LEU A 2 2.93 -0.84 -4.92
CA LEU A 2 2.79 -0.21 -6.23
C LEU A 2 2.82 -1.33 -7.29
N VAL A 3 1.98 -1.25 -8.32
CA VAL A 3 1.99 -2.24 -9.40
C VAL A 3 3.07 -1.84 -10.41
N ILE A 4 4.29 -2.35 -10.20
CA ILE A 4 5.43 -2.08 -11.08
C ILE A 4 5.42 -3.11 -12.21
N LYS A 5 5.21 -2.63 -13.45
CA LYS A 5 5.35 -3.45 -14.66
C LYS A 5 6.83 -3.50 -15.04
N GLY A 6 7.34 -4.68 -15.38
CA GLY A 6 8.75 -4.86 -15.79
C GLY A 6 9.69 -5.37 -14.70
N LEU A 7 9.17 -5.82 -13.55
CA LEU A 7 9.89 -6.65 -12.60
C LEU A 7 9.28 -8.05 -12.54
N PRO A 8 10.07 -9.11 -12.34
CA PRO A 8 11.54 -9.12 -12.25
C PRO A 8 12.23 -8.78 -13.59
N LEU A 9 13.45 -8.24 -13.54
CA LEU A 9 14.30 -7.96 -14.70
C LEU A 9 14.83 -9.27 -15.31
N GLU A 10 14.96 -9.30 -16.64
CA GLU A 10 15.56 -10.43 -17.35
C GLU A 10 17.07 -10.48 -17.08
N ILE A 11 17.59 -11.68 -16.80
CA ILE A 11 19.04 -11.90 -16.69
C ILE A 11 19.60 -12.09 -18.11
N PRO A 12 20.56 -11.26 -18.56
CA PRO A 12 21.12 -11.34 -19.90
C PRO A 12 21.66 -12.74 -20.24
N PRO A 13 21.42 -13.22 -21.48
CA PRO A 13 22.11 -14.39 -22.01
C PRO A 13 23.44 -13.96 -22.63
N ASP A 14 24.56 -14.08 -21.90
CA ASP A 14 25.90 -13.83 -22.48
C ASP A 14 26.91 -14.97 -22.26
N VAL A 15 27.95 -14.96 -23.11
CA VAL A 15 28.46 -16.11 -23.88
C VAL A 15 29.77 -16.75 -23.39
N GLU A 16 30.47 -16.22 -22.38
CA GLU A 16 31.77 -16.80 -21.93
C GLU A 16 31.92 -16.95 -20.40
N LEU A 17 30.84 -17.30 -19.69
CA LEU A 17 30.94 -17.59 -18.26
C LEU A 17 31.54 -18.99 -18.01
N PRO A 18 32.36 -19.16 -16.95
CA PRO A 18 32.80 -20.49 -16.51
C PRO A 18 31.63 -21.46 -16.33
N PRO A 19 31.81 -22.78 -16.55
CA PRO A 19 30.71 -23.74 -16.53
C PRO A 19 29.84 -23.70 -15.26
N GLY A 20 30.46 -23.52 -14.09
CA GLY A 20 29.75 -23.40 -12.81
C GLY A 20 28.86 -22.15 -12.74
N LEU A 21 29.37 -21.01 -13.19
CA LEU A 21 28.65 -19.74 -13.20
C LEU A 21 27.54 -19.73 -14.26
N SER A 22 27.75 -20.43 -15.39
CA SER A 22 26.72 -20.64 -16.42
C SER A 22 25.54 -21.47 -15.88
N LEU A 23 25.81 -22.54 -15.12
CA LEU A 23 24.76 -23.33 -14.46
C LEU A 23 24.00 -22.52 -13.41
N ALA A 24 24.70 -21.75 -12.57
CA ALA A 24 24.07 -20.87 -11.58
C ALA A 24 23.19 -19.80 -12.24
N ARG A 25 23.64 -19.23 -13.38
CA ARG A 25 22.85 -18.29 -14.19
C ARG A 25 21.58 -18.92 -14.74
N GLN A 26 21.67 -20.14 -15.28
CA GLN A 26 20.50 -20.85 -15.80
C GLN A 26 19.47 -21.12 -14.69
N ALA A 27 19.93 -21.52 -13.51
CA ALA A 27 19.06 -21.70 -12.35
C ALA A 27 18.39 -20.37 -11.93
N ALA A 28 19.14 -19.27 -11.91
CA ALA A 28 18.64 -17.93 -11.61
C ALA A 28 17.61 -17.44 -12.64
N ALA A 29 17.89 -17.62 -13.94
CA ALA A 29 16.97 -17.25 -15.01
C ALA A 29 15.66 -18.06 -14.94
N HIS A 30 15.76 -19.38 -14.73
CA HIS A 30 14.58 -20.24 -14.55
C HIS A 30 13.80 -19.92 -13.26
N ALA A 31 14.46 -19.47 -12.19
CA ALA A 31 13.79 -19.02 -10.98
C ALA A 31 12.96 -17.74 -11.22
N ILE A 32 13.42 -16.88 -12.13
CA ILE A 32 12.74 -15.65 -12.53
C ILE A 32 11.51 -15.94 -13.40
N GLU A 33 11.61 -16.92 -14.29
CA GLU A 33 10.46 -17.43 -15.03
C GLU A 33 9.35 -17.85 -14.06
N ASN A 34 8.11 -17.47 -14.36
CA ASN A 34 6.96 -17.57 -13.44
C ASN A 34 6.49 -19.03 -13.26
N SER A 35 7.36 -19.89 -12.75
CA SER A 35 6.97 -21.20 -12.23
C SER A 35 6.12 -21.00 -10.97
N PRO A 36 4.86 -21.49 -10.95
CA PRO A 36 3.94 -21.29 -9.83
C PRO A 36 4.32 -22.08 -8.57
N THR A 37 5.36 -22.92 -8.63
CA THR A 37 5.72 -23.86 -7.56
C THR A 37 6.75 -23.33 -6.58
N SER A 38 7.56 -22.32 -6.94
CA SER A 38 8.63 -21.81 -6.07
C SER A 38 8.21 -20.58 -5.27
N SER A 39 8.52 -20.60 -3.97
CA SER A 39 8.25 -19.46 -3.08
C SER A 39 9.19 -18.28 -3.39
N PRO A 40 8.80 -17.03 -3.11
CA PRO A 40 9.69 -15.88 -3.31
C PRO A 40 11.01 -15.99 -2.55
N LEU A 41 11.01 -16.63 -1.38
CA LEU A 41 12.23 -16.86 -0.62
C LEU A 41 13.13 -17.91 -1.29
N GLN A 42 12.57 -18.98 -1.84
CA GLN A 42 13.36 -19.93 -2.64
C GLN A 42 13.97 -19.26 -3.88
N LYS A 43 13.22 -18.37 -4.55
CA LYS A 43 13.74 -17.59 -5.67
C LYS A 43 14.87 -16.65 -5.21
N PHE A 44 14.70 -15.99 -4.07
CA PHE A 44 15.75 -15.20 -3.45
C PHE A 44 17.02 -16.02 -3.17
N ASP A 45 16.90 -17.21 -2.58
CA ASP A 45 18.05 -18.06 -2.24
C ASP A 45 18.84 -18.48 -3.50
N ILE A 46 18.14 -18.82 -4.58
CA ILE A 46 18.76 -19.15 -5.88
C ILE A 46 19.51 -17.93 -6.44
N LEU A 47 18.91 -16.74 -6.39
CA LEU A 47 19.56 -15.51 -6.85
C LEU A 47 20.73 -15.11 -5.97
N LEU A 48 20.64 -15.28 -4.65
CA LEU A 48 21.72 -15.02 -3.71
C LEU A 48 22.92 -15.93 -4.00
N HIS A 49 22.68 -17.21 -4.26
CA HIS A 49 23.74 -18.13 -4.66
C HIS A 49 24.44 -17.64 -5.94
N PHE A 50 23.67 -17.25 -6.96
CA PHE A 50 24.24 -16.73 -8.20
C PHE A 50 25.03 -15.44 -8.01
N VAL A 51 24.53 -14.48 -7.21
CA VAL A 51 25.24 -13.23 -6.89
C VAL A 51 26.54 -13.48 -6.15
N ASN A 52 26.57 -14.44 -5.21
CA ASN A 52 27.80 -14.78 -4.52
C ASN A 52 28.87 -15.29 -5.49
N GLU A 53 28.52 -16.17 -6.42
CA GLU A 53 29.45 -16.66 -7.45
C GLU A 53 29.91 -15.55 -8.41
N LEU A 54 29.01 -14.62 -8.77
CA LEU A 54 29.37 -13.43 -9.57
C LEU A 54 30.36 -12.52 -8.82
N LEU A 55 30.08 -12.19 -7.56
CA LEU A 55 30.92 -11.30 -6.76
C LEU A 55 32.31 -11.90 -6.49
N LYS A 56 32.39 -13.22 -6.26
CA LYS A 56 33.69 -13.93 -6.16
C LYS A 56 34.49 -13.80 -7.45
N SER A 57 33.86 -14.09 -8.59
CA SER A 57 34.51 -14.01 -9.90
C SER A 57 34.97 -12.57 -10.22
N GLY A 58 34.21 -11.56 -9.78
CA GLY A 58 34.52 -10.14 -10.00
C GLY A 58 35.61 -9.57 -9.10
N SER A 59 35.91 -10.24 -7.98
CA SER A 59 37.06 -9.85 -7.15
C SER A 59 38.41 -10.05 -7.86
N GLU A 60 38.42 -10.87 -8.92
CA GLU A 60 39.61 -11.20 -9.70
C GLU A 60 39.77 -10.35 -10.98
N SER A 61 38.71 -9.71 -11.47
CA SER A 61 38.73 -8.82 -12.64
C SER A 61 37.57 -7.80 -12.65
N THR A 62 37.88 -6.54 -13.00
CA THR A 62 36.88 -5.46 -13.10
C THR A 62 36.19 -5.50 -14.46
N ASP A 63 35.28 -6.46 -14.65
CA ASP A 63 34.46 -6.56 -15.85
C ASP A 63 33.12 -5.84 -15.67
N SER A 64 32.89 -4.80 -16.47
CA SER A 64 31.64 -4.04 -16.46
C SER A 64 30.41 -4.92 -16.71
N LEU A 65 30.52 -5.97 -17.54
CA LEU A 65 29.39 -6.87 -17.83
C LEU A 65 28.99 -7.69 -16.59
N LEU A 66 29.96 -8.02 -15.74
CA LEU A 66 29.73 -8.74 -14.50
C LEU A 66 29.00 -7.85 -13.49
N GLU A 67 29.40 -6.59 -13.37
CA GLU A 67 28.73 -5.59 -12.53
C GLU A 67 27.27 -5.37 -12.96
N GLU A 68 26.98 -5.34 -14.27
CA GLU A 68 25.61 -5.26 -14.77
C GLU A 68 24.76 -6.46 -14.31
N ASN A 69 25.31 -7.68 -14.41
CA ASN A 69 24.63 -8.89 -13.96
C ASN A 69 24.38 -8.86 -12.45
N VAL A 70 25.37 -8.46 -11.65
CA VAL A 70 25.20 -8.30 -10.19
C VAL A 70 24.07 -7.31 -9.90
N CYS A 71 24.07 -6.15 -10.57
CA CYS A 71 23.04 -5.14 -10.38
C CYS A 71 21.64 -5.68 -10.69
N ILE A 72 21.45 -6.35 -11.83
CA ILE A 72 20.17 -6.94 -12.23
C ILE A 72 19.69 -7.96 -11.19
N VAL A 73 20.58 -8.87 -10.78
CA VAL A 73 20.20 -9.96 -9.88
C VAL A 73 19.88 -9.44 -8.47
N VAL A 74 20.64 -8.47 -7.95
CA VAL A 74 20.36 -7.85 -6.65
C VAL A 74 19.06 -7.04 -6.66
N ILE A 75 18.74 -6.34 -7.76
CA ILE A 75 17.41 -5.72 -7.93
C ILE A 75 16.31 -6.77 -7.86
N ASN A 76 16.49 -7.93 -8.51
CA ASN A 76 15.53 -9.03 -8.47
C ASN A 76 15.40 -9.68 -7.09
N MET A 77 16.50 -9.83 -6.35
CA MET A 77 16.50 -10.29 -4.96
C MET A 77 15.64 -9.37 -4.08
N ALA A 78 15.86 -8.06 -4.19
CA ALA A 78 15.09 -7.08 -3.44
C ALA A 78 13.60 -7.09 -3.83
N TYR A 79 13.29 -7.25 -5.12
CA TYR A 79 11.92 -7.47 -5.58
C TYR A 79 11.24 -8.70 -4.94
N TYR A 80 11.96 -9.82 -4.73
CA TYR A 80 11.36 -10.98 -4.05
C TYR A 80 11.10 -10.73 -2.56
N TYR A 81 11.97 -10.00 -1.85
CA TYR A 81 11.66 -9.54 -0.50
C TYR A 81 10.45 -8.60 -0.46
N GLN A 82 10.29 -7.76 -1.48
CA GLN A 82 9.10 -6.93 -1.62
C GLN A 82 7.83 -7.79 -1.83
N GLN A 83 7.89 -8.88 -2.60
CA GLN A 83 6.75 -9.80 -2.71
C GLN A 83 6.39 -10.48 -1.37
N VAL A 84 7.40 -10.89 -0.60
CA VAL A 84 7.19 -11.45 0.75
C VAL A 84 6.52 -10.42 1.65
N THR A 85 7.02 -9.18 1.62
CA THR A 85 6.45 -8.03 2.34
C THR A 85 4.97 -7.86 2.02
N GLU A 86 4.60 -7.81 0.74
CA GLU A 86 3.20 -7.61 0.33
C GLU A 86 2.28 -8.76 0.77
N ARG A 87 2.76 -10.00 0.73
CA ARG A 87 2.02 -11.17 1.24
C ARG A 87 1.82 -11.07 2.75
N LEU A 88 2.83 -10.65 3.50
CA LEU A 88 2.75 -10.47 4.95
C LEU A 88 1.83 -9.31 5.32
N ILE A 89 1.89 -8.15 4.64
CA ILE A 89 0.96 -7.03 4.88
C ILE A 89 -0.47 -7.47 4.61
N LYS A 90 -0.72 -8.18 3.51
CA LYS A 90 -2.05 -8.72 3.20
C LYS A 90 -2.54 -9.64 4.32
N LYS A 91 -1.70 -10.60 4.75
CA LYS A 91 -2.00 -11.50 5.86
C LYS A 91 -2.29 -10.73 7.14
N ALA A 92 -1.44 -9.75 7.48
CA ALA A 92 -1.56 -8.92 8.66
C ALA A 92 -2.87 -8.13 8.68
N TYR A 93 -3.29 -7.58 7.54
CA TYR A 93 -4.54 -6.85 7.41
C TYR A 93 -5.79 -7.76 7.46
N THR A 94 -5.73 -8.95 6.85
CA THR A 94 -6.89 -9.86 6.79
C THR A 94 -7.07 -10.71 8.04
N GLU A 95 -5.97 -11.08 8.69
CA GLU A 95 -5.93 -12.00 9.84
C GLU A 95 -5.59 -11.29 11.17
N ASP A 96 -5.38 -9.96 11.15
CA ASP A 96 -4.95 -9.16 12.31
C ASP A 96 -3.66 -9.67 12.98
N SER A 97 -2.73 -10.19 12.18
CA SER A 97 -1.47 -10.76 12.66
C SER A 97 -0.43 -9.69 12.95
N LYS A 98 -0.16 -9.45 14.25
CA LYS A 98 0.91 -8.55 14.72
C LYS A 98 2.31 -8.99 14.25
N GLU A 99 2.56 -10.30 14.25
CA GLU A 99 3.82 -10.88 13.78
C GLU A 99 4.03 -10.58 12.29
N ALA A 100 2.98 -10.72 11.48
CA ALA A 100 3.06 -10.41 10.06
C ALA A 100 3.31 -8.92 9.80
N TRP A 101 2.78 -8.01 10.64
CA TRP A 101 3.13 -6.59 10.57
C TRP A 101 4.64 -6.37 10.83
N GLY A 102 5.18 -6.94 11.92
CA GLY A 102 6.60 -6.83 12.25
C GLY A 102 7.51 -7.40 11.16
N ASN A 103 7.23 -8.64 10.72
CA ASN A 103 8.01 -9.32 9.69
C ASN A 103 7.93 -8.59 8.34
N SER A 104 6.78 -8.00 7.98
CA SER A 104 6.68 -7.22 6.74
C SER A 104 7.62 -6.02 6.74
N GLY A 105 7.76 -5.32 7.87
CA GLY A 105 8.70 -4.21 8.01
C GLY A 105 10.15 -4.68 7.89
N LEU A 106 10.49 -5.82 8.49
CA LEU A 106 11.83 -6.40 8.38
C LEU A 106 12.20 -6.72 6.93
N TYR A 107 11.37 -7.49 6.22
CA TYR A 107 11.66 -7.86 4.83
C TYR A 107 11.72 -6.65 3.90
N ASN A 108 10.91 -5.62 4.13
CA ASN A 108 10.98 -4.41 3.34
C ASN A 108 12.28 -3.63 3.59
N LYS A 109 12.74 -3.56 4.84
CA LYS A 109 14.07 -2.97 5.14
C LYS A 109 15.19 -3.75 4.48
N LYS A 110 15.10 -5.09 4.41
CA LYS A 110 16.08 -5.92 3.67
C LYS A 110 16.08 -5.59 2.18
N SER A 111 14.90 -5.43 1.58
CA SER A 111 14.75 -5.01 0.18
C SER A 111 15.43 -3.66 -0.11
N ILE A 112 15.15 -2.65 0.73
CA ILE A 112 15.78 -1.32 0.61
C ILE A 112 17.29 -1.41 0.82
N GLY A 113 17.74 -2.24 1.77
CA GLY A 113 19.15 -2.47 2.08
C GLY A 113 19.96 -2.99 0.90
N LEU A 114 19.40 -3.97 0.16
CA LEU A 114 20.03 -4.52 -1.04
C LEU A 114 20.25 -3.49 -2.15
N LEU A 115 19.31 -2.56 -2.34
CA LEU A 115 19.52 -1.46 -3.29
C LEU A 115 20.57 -0.47 -2.83
N ARG A 116 20.55 -0.16 -1.54
CA ARG A 116 21.52 0.76 -0.96
C ARG A 116 22.93 0.22 -1.09
N TYR A 117 23.10 -1.10 -0.90
CA TYR A 117 24.34 -1.80 -1.19
C TYR A 117 24.83 -1.56 -2.63
N LEU A 118 23.96 -1.61 -3.64
CA LEU A 118 24.38 -1.34 -5.04
C LEU A 118 24.89 0.08 -5.26
N ILE A 119 24.34 1.06 -4.53
CA ILE A 119 24.79 2.46 -4.57
C ILE A 119 26.12 2.60 -3.82
N ASP A 120 26.17 2.11 -2.59
CA ASP A 120 27.31 2.29 -1.68
C ASP A 120 28.56 1.54 -2.17
N SER A 121 28.38 0.41 -2.85
CA SER A 121 29.47 -0.38 -3.47
C SER A 121 29.92 0.16 -4.83
N GLY A 122 29.21 1.12 -5.42
CA GLY A 122 29.52 1.66 -6.75
C GLY A 122 29.22 0.70 -7.92
N ILE A 123 28.59 -0.45 -7.67
CA ILE A 123 28.24 -1.45 -8.71
C ILE A 123 27.21 -0.87 -9.70
N ALA A 124 26.28 -0.03 -9.23
CA ALA A 124 25.34 0.68 -10.09
C ALA A 124 25.99 1.92 -10.73
N ASN A 125 27.07 1.73 -11.51
CA ASN A 125 27.88 2.82 -12.06
C ASN A 125 27.30 3.46 -13.34
N THR A 126 26.45 2.76 -14.09
CA THR A 126 25.83 3.31 -15.29
C THR A 126 24.58 4.13 -14.95
N THR A 127 24.35 5.21 -15.70
CA THR A 127 23.16 6.08 -15.54
C THR A 127 21.84 5.30 -15.57
N LYS A 128 21.79 4.22 -16.37
CA LYS A 128 20.62 3.35 -16.49
C LYS A 128 20.35 2.60 -15.18
N TYR A 129 21.33 1.88 -14.64
CA TYR A 129 21.13 1.07 -13.44
C TYR A 129 21.02 1.94 -12.18
N LEU A 130 21.80 3.01 -12.08
CA LEU A 130 21.66 3.98 -10.99
C LEU A 130 20.23 4.54 -10.93
N GLY A 131 19.69 5.00 -12.06
CA GLY A 131 18.32 5.51 -12.13
C GLY A 131 17.26 4.47 -11.76
N LEU A 132 17.46 3.19 -12.11
CA LEU A 132 16.59 2.09 -11.70
C LEU A 132 16.66 1.85 -10.18
N VAL A 133 17.87 1.78 -9.62
CA VAL A 133 18.10 1.55 -8.18
C VAL A 133 17.51 2.69 -7.35
N GLU A 134 17.70 3.94 -7.76
CA GLU A 134 17.09 5.11 -7.09
C GLU A 134 15.55 5.06 -7.16
N THR A 135 15.00 4.75 -8.34
CA THR A 135 13.55 4.64 -8.54
C THR A 135 12.95 3.55 -7.66
N PHE A 136 13.55 2.36 -7.61
CA PHE A 136 13.06 1.26 -6.79
C PHE A 136 13.28 1.50 -5.29
N THR A 137 14.34 2.20 -4.90
CA THR A 137 14.55 2.61 -3.50
C THR A 137 13.41 3.50 -3.03
N LYS A 138 13.03 4.49 -3.85
CA LYS A 138 11.87 5.36 -3.57
C LYS A 138 10.57 4.57 -3.55
N CYS A 139 10.36 3.65 -4.48
CA CYS A 139 9.15 2.80 -4.51
C CYS A 139 9.01 1.90 -3.28
N TRP A 140 10.09 1.29 -2.77
CA TRP A 140 10.05 0.41 -1.59
C TRP A 140 9.97 1.20 -0.28
N THR A 141 10.58 2.38 -0.23
CA THR A 141 10.36 3.37 0.84
C THR A 141 8.89 3.75 0.91
N LEU A 142 8.27 4.13 -0.22
CA LEU A 142 6.84 4.40 -0.29
C LEU A 142 5.99 3.18 0.12
N SER A 143 6.40 1.97 -0.27
CA SER A 143 5.71 0.75 0.18
C SER A 143 5.77 0.57 1.71
N GLN A 144 6.86 0.98 2.37
CA GLN A 144 6.95 0.98 3.84
C GLN A 144 5.95 1.97 4.44
N GLN A 145 5.94 3.20 3.92
CA GLN A 145 5.07 4.27 4.39
C GLN A 145 3.59 3.85 4.26
N LEU A 146 3.23 3.26 3.11
CA LEU A 146 1.91 2.67 2.89
C LEU A 146 1.61 1.53 3.87
N SER A 147 2.58 0.73 4.30
CA SER A 147 2.36 -0.34 5.29
C SER A 147 1.89 0.25 6.63
N ILE A 148 2.46 1.38 7.03
CA ILE A 148 2.07 2.11 8.23
C ILE A 148 0.65 2.72 8.07
N VAL A 149 0.32 3.26 6.90
CA VAL A 149 -1.05 3.71 6.58
C VAL A 149 -2.03 2.54 6.69
N MET A 150 -1.68 1.38 6.13
CA MET A 150 -2.51 0.18 6.15
C MET A 150 -2.71 -0.38 7.56
N LEU A 151 -1.68 -0.37 8.40
CA LEU A 151 -1.78 -0.69 9.82
C LEU A 151 -2.72 0.30 10.54
N SER A 152 -2.60 1.58 10.23
CA SER A 152 -3.45 2.65 10.79
C SER A 152 -4.92 2.45 10.40
N LEU A 153 -5.18 2.11 9.13
CA LEU A 153 -6.51 1.73 8.66
C LEU A 153 -7.02 0.45 9.31
N SER A 154 -6.17 -0.55 9.54
CA SER A 154 -6.56 -1.77 10.28
C SER A 154 -7.01 -1.44 11.70
N LYS A 155 -6.24 -0.59 12.41
CA LYS A 155 -6.60 -0.10 13.75
C LYS A 155 -7.90 0.71 13.75
N LEU A 156 -8.11 1.53 12.71
CA LEU A 156 -9.34 2.30 12.55
C LEU A 156 -10.53 1.36 12.34
N LYS A 157 -10.37 0.38 11.45
CA LYS A 157 -11.37 -0.64 11.14
C LYS A 157 -11.72 -1.48 12.37
N SER A 158 -10.74 -1.89 13.17
CA SER A 158 -10.99 -2.69 14.37
C SER A 158 -11.73 -1.90 15.46
N ARG A 159 -11.43 -0.60 15.63
CA ARG A 159 -12.21 0.30 16.51
C ARG A 159 -13.67 0.40 16.07
N ILE A 160 -13.90 0.50 14.76
CA ILE A 160 -15.23 0.71 14.18
C ILE A 160 -16.06 -0.58 14.14
N CYS A 161 -15.49 -1.68 13.66
CA CYS A 161 -16.19 -2.94 13.42
C CYS A 161 -16.04 -3.95 14.57
N GLY A 162 -15.23 -3.67 15.60
CA GLY A 162 -14.87 -4.59 16.68
C GLY A 162 -13.70 -5.53 16.34
N ASN A 163 -13.01 -6.03 17.37
CA ASN A 163 -11.96 -7.04 17.21
C ASN A 163 -12.59 -8.41 16.92
N ASN A 164 -12.11 -9.10 15.88
CA ASN A 164 -12.41 -10.52 15.65
C ASN A 164 -11.58 -11.40 16.61
N THR A 165 -11.58 -11.12 17.91
CA THR A 165 -10.94 -12.01 18.88
C THR A 165 -11.82 -13.24 19.02
N GLY A 166 -11.30 -14.36 18.52
CA GLY A 166 -12.03 -15.60 18.34
C GLY A 166 -12.64 -16.14 19.63
N GLN A 167 -13.96 -16.16 19.67
CA GLN A 167 -14.77 -17.32 19.96
C GLN A 167 -16.20 -16.99 19.51
N GLU A 168 -16.91 -18.01 19.06
CA GLU A 168 -18.31 -18.00 18.62
C GLU A 168 -18.62 -17.63 17.16
N SER A 169 -18.60 -18.72 16.38
CA SER A 169 -19.56 -19.06 15.33
C SER A 169 -19.32 -18.48 13.93
N LYS A 170 -19.27 -19.42 12.98
CA LYS A 170 -19.37 -19.26 11.51
C LYS A 170 -20.66 -18.56 11.03
N LYS A 171 -21.39 -17.85 11.91
CA LYS A 171 -22.56 -17.01 11.61
C LYS A 171 -22.30 -15.50 11.72
N SER A 172 -21.20 -15.06 12.33
CA SER A 172 -20.92 -13.63 12.56
C SER A 172 -20.19 -12.93 11.39
N SER A 173 -20.75 -12.98 10.18
CA SER A 173 -20.38 -12.01 9.14
C SER A 173 -21.41 -10.89 8.95
N SER A 174 -22.61 -11.04 9.56
CA SER A 174 -23.71 -10.07 9.48
C SER A 174 -23.58 -8.86 10.41
N ASN A 175 -22.74 -8.93 11.46
CA ASN A 175 -22.71 -7.92 12.53
C ASN A 175 -21.65 -6.80 12.36
N ARG A 176 -20.76 -6.86 11.35
CA ARG A 176 -19.64 -5.89 11.24
C ARG A 176 -20.07 -4.45 10.90
N TYR A 177 -21.25 -4.29 10.30
CA TYR A 177 -21.81 -2.98 9.94
C TYR A 177 -22.94 -2.53 10.88
N ASP A 178 -23.37 -3.38 11.82
CA ASP A 178 -24.37 -3.00 12.82
C ASP A 178 -23.82 -1.98 13.81
N ARG A 179 -22.58 -2.19 14.25
CA ARG A 179 -21.88 -1.22 15.09
C ARG A 179 -21.67 0.14 14.40
N LEU A 180 -21.52 0.15 13.07
CA LEU A 180 -21.42 1.39 12.28
C LEU A 180 -22.73 2.21 12.33
N LEU A 181 -23.89 1.55 12.38
CA LEU A 181 -25.17 2.24 12.60
C LEU A 181 -25.34 2.71 14.04
N GLU A 182 -24.84 1.94 15.00
CA GLU A 182 -24.92 2.21 16.45
C GLU A 182 -23.90 3.23 16.95
N PHE A 183 -22.93 3.65 16.12
CA PHE A 183 -21.92 4.64 16.48
C PHE A 183 -22.58 5.84 17.18
N GLN A 184 -22.00 6.36 18.25
CA GLN A 184 -22.48 7.57 18.90
C GLN A 184 -21.59 8.76 18.54
N GLU A 185 -21.97 9.98 18.96
CA GLU A 185 -21.12 11.15 18.74
C GLU A 185 -19.78 11.05 19.49
N SER A 186 -19.77 10.42 20.67
CA SER A 186 -18.55 10.10 21.41
C SER A 186 -17.61 9.22 20.60
N ASP A 187 -18.13 8.19 19.94
CA ASP A 187 -17.32 7.27 19.12
C ASP A 187 -16.68 7.98 17.92
N LEU A 188 -17.37 8.97 17.32
CA LEU A 188 -16.80 9.80 16.26
C LEU A 188 -15.66 10.69 16.78
N LYS A 189 -15.82 11.29 17.96
CA LYS A 189 -14.77 12.11 18.59
C LYS A 189 -13.54 11.27 18.94
N ASP A 190 -13.75 10.05 19.44
CA ASP A 190 -12.68 9.10 19.72
C ASP A 190 -11.95 8.66 18.45
N LEU A 191 -12.70 8.42 17.37
CA LEU A 191 -12.17 8.07 16.06
C LEU A 191 -11.29 9.19 15.47
N ALA A 192 -11.71 10.43 15.63
CA ALA A 192 -11.01 11.61 15.16
C ALA A 192 -9.69 11.88 15.90
N THR A 193 -9.49 11.34 17.11
CA THR A 193 -8.27 11.56 17.91
C THR A 193 -6.98 11.15 17.20
N SER A 194 -7.04 10.15 16.32
CA SER A 194 -5.89 9.68 15.54
C SER A 194 -5.98 10.05 14.05
N SER A 195 -7.09 10.64 13.59
CA SER A 195 -7.34 10.84 12.16
C SER A 195 -6.40 11.88 11.55
N LEU A 196 -6.07 12.95 12.28
CA LEU A 196 -5.12 13.96 11.81
C LEU A 196 -3.72 13.37 11.54
N LEU A 197 -3.22 12.52 12.44
CA LEU A 197 -1.94 11.85 12.25
C LEU A 197 -1.97 10.96 11.01
N TYR A 198 -3.04 10.19 10.83
CA TYR A 198 -3.20 9.31 9.67
C TYR A 198 -3.32 10.10 8.37
N ALA A 199 -4.00 11.25 8.38
CA ALA A 199 -4.07 12.15 7.24
C ALA A 199 -2.69 12.67 6.84
N ARG A 200 -1.87 13.10 7.82
CA ARG A 200 -0.48 13.53 7.57
C ARG A 200 0.37 12.42 6.95
N LEU A 201 0.18 11.16 7.36
CA LEU A 201 0.86 10.02 6.74
C LEU A 201 0.41 9.82 5.29
N CYS A 202 -0.89 9.93 5.00
CA CYS A 202 -1.40 9.85 3.62
C CYS A 202 -0.84 10.97 2.73
N ILE A 203 -0.77 12.20 3.24
CA ILE A 203 -0.17 13.35 2.54
C ILE A 203 1.33 13.09 2.29
N GLY A 204 2.07 12.59 3.29
CA GLY A 204 3.47 12.21 3.11
C GLY A 204 3.67 11.15 2.01
N CYS A 205 2.84 10.10 2.00
CA CYS A 205 2.85 9.10 0.92
C CYS A 205 2.52 9.70 -0.44
N ARG A 206 1.61 10.67 -0.49
CA ARG A 206 1.22 11.38 -1.72
C ARG A 206 2.38 12.22 -2.25
N ASP A 207 3.09 12.92 -1.38
CA ASP A 207 4.27 13.71 -1.75
C ASP A 207 5.39 12.79 -2.27
N SER A 208 5.62 11.63 -1.64
CA SER A 208 6.51 10.59 -2.19
C SER A 208 6.07 10.09 -3.58
N CYS A 209 4.76 10.05 -3.86
CA CYS A 209 4.26 9.69 -5.19
C CYS A 209 4.55 10.78 -6.24
N THR A 210 4.49 12.07 -5.87
CA THR A 210 4.77 13.15 -6.82
C THR A 210 6.23 13.12 -7.28
N GLU A 211 7.16 12.82 -6.38
CA GLU A 211 8.58 12.61 -6.71
C GLU A 211 8.82 11.47 -7.71
N LEU A 212 7.92 10.47 -7.74
CA LEU A 212 8.01 9.32 -8.64
C LEU A 212 7.33 9.56 -10.00
N THR A 213 6.60 10.66 -10.19
CA THR A 213 5.81 10.91 -11.43
C THR A 213 6.66 11.06 -12.68
N SER A 214 7.90 11.54 -12.55
CA SER A 214 8.85 11.70 -13.65
C SER A 214 9.60 10.42 -14.03
N THR A 215 9.38 9.32 -13.30
CA THR A 215 10.07 8.04 -13.51
C THR A 215 9.26 7.07 -14.37
N SER A 216 9.85 5.93 -14.72
CA SER A 216 9.16 4.83 -15.42
C SER A 216 7.92 4.28 -14.69
N VAL A 217 7.81 4.52 -13.38
CA VAL A 217 6.71 4.07 -12.51
C VAL A 217 5.63 5.14 -12.33
N GLY A 218 5.79 6.34 -12.94
CA GLY A 218 4.89 7.47 -12.75
C GLY A 218 3.42 7.17 -13.05
N ALA A 219 3.14 6.38 -14.09
CA ALA A 219 1.77 5.97 -14.44
C ALA A 219 1.08 5.14 -13.33
N ALA A 220 1.84 4.33 -12.58
CA ALA A 220 1.31 3.54 -11.46
C ALA A 220 1.05 4.40 -10.20
N CYS A 221 1.65 5.59 -10.11
CA CYS A 221 1.47 6.50 -8.99
C CYS A 221 0.13 7.26 -9.06
N HIS A 222 -0.46 7.42 -10.25
CA HIS A 222 -1.71 8.15 -10.43
C HIS A 222 -2.92 7.56 -9.64
N PRO A 223 -3.29 6.27 -9.80
CA PRO A 223 -4.38 5.68 -9.02
C PRO A 223 -4.08 5.66 -7.52
N LEU A 224 -2.80 5.51 -7.13
CA LEU A 224 -2.39 5.56 -5.74
C LEU A 224 -2.59 6.96 -5.13
N THR A 225 -2.23 8.01 -5.88
CA THR A 225 -2.42 9.41 -5.47
C THR A 225 -3.90 9.71 -5.24
N GLN A 226 -4.78 9.28 -6.15
CA GLN A 226 -6.23 9.44 -5.98
C GLN A 226 -6.76 8.72 -4.74
N TYR A 227 -6.23 7.52 -4.45
CA TYR A 227 -6.61 6.75 -3.26
C TYR A 227 -6.15 7.47 -1.98
N LEU A 228 -4.92 7.99 -1.96
CA LEU A 228 -4.37 8.75 -0.84
C LEU A 228 -5.08 10.09 -0.62
N ASP A 229 -5.44 10.80 -1.68
CA ASP A 229 -6.25 12.03 -1.61
C ASP A 229 -7.63 11.73 -1.01
N THR A 230 -8.28 10.65 -1.45
CA THR A 230 -9.57 10.20 -0.91
C THR A 230 -9.45 9.91 0.59
N LEU A 231 -8.44 9.15 1.01
CA LEU A 231 -8.20 8.87 2.42
C LEU A 231 -7.92 10.13 3.23
N THR A 232 -7.13 11.05 2.67
CA THR A 232 -6.78 12.32 3.31
C THR A 232 -8.03 13.13 3.60
N PHE A 233 -8.90 13.31 2.60
CA PHE A 233 -10.16 14.03 2.78
C PHE A 233 -11.08 13.36 3.82
N ILE A 234 -11.20 12.03 3.80
CA ILE A 234 -12.02 11.31 4.79
C ILE A 234 -11.46 11.49 6.20
N LEU A 235 -10.15 11.35 6.39
CA LEU A 235 -9.51 11.46 7.70
C LEU A 235 -9.53 12.89 8.24
N LEU A 236 -9.35 13.89 7.38
CA LEU A 236 -9.49 15.30 7.77
C LEU A 236 -10.95 15.65 8.06
N SER A 237 -11.93 15.05 7.37
CA SER A 237 -13.35 15.27 7.68
C SER A 237 -13.73 14.83 9.10
N LEU A 238 -13.06 13.80 9.64
CA LEU A 238 -13.22 13.37 11.03
C LEU A 238 -12.68 14.42 12.02
N ASP A 239 -11.51 14.98 11.71
CA ASP A 239 -10.85 15.99 12.55
C ASP A 239 -11.65 17.31 12.55
N ARG A 240 -12.10 17.76 11.38
CA ARG A 240 -12.95 18.95 11.22
C ARG A 240 -14.29 18.79 11.94
N TYR A 241 -14.90 17.61 11.86
CA TYR A 241 -16.17 17.36 12.55
C TYR A 241 -15.99 17.37 14.07
N LYS A 242 -14.86 16.86 14.57
CA LYS A 242 -14.52 16.95 16.00
C LYS A 242 -14.36 18.39 16.48
N ASN A 243 -13.94 19.30 15.63
CA ASN A 243 -13.80 20.73 15.91
C ASN A 243 -15.09 21.54 15.60
N ASP A 244 -16.24 20.86 15.49
CA ASP A 244 -17.54 21.46 15.20
C ASP A 244 -17.63 22.20 13.84
N GLU A 245 -16.69 21.96 12.91
CA GLU A 245 -16.69 22.47 11.54
C GLU A 245 -17.44 21.50 10.60
N CYS A 246 -18.74 21.33 10.85
CA CYS A 246 -19.59 20.38 10.14
C CYS A 246 -19.70 20.67 8.63
N GLY A 247 -19.84 21.94 8.24
CA GLY A 247 -19.96 22.35 6.84
C GLY A 247 -18.71 22.01 6.01
N ALA A 248 -17.53 22.25 6.57
CA ALA A 248 -16.25 21.88 5.97
C ALA A 248 -16.08 20.35 5.89
N SER A 249 -16.51 19.63 6.93
CA SER A 249 -16.44 18.17 6.99
C SER A 249 -17.25 17.50 5.89
N ILE A 250 -18.46 18.01 5.61
CA ILE A 250 -19.29 17.54 4.48
C ILE A 250 -18.58 17.84 3.16
N GLY A 251 -18.05 19.06 3.00
CA GLY A 251 -17.27 19.46 1.83
C GLY A 251 -16.10 18.52 1.52
N MET A 252 -15.34 18.12 2.54
CA MET A 252 -14.26 17.15 2.40
C MET A 252 -14.76 15.77 1.91
N LEU A 253 -15.91 15.29 2.38
CA LEU A 253 -16.48 14.03 1.91
C LEU A 253 -17.01 14.13 0.46
N GLU A 254 -17.54 15.29 0.06
CA GLU A 254 -17.89 15.56 -1.34
C GLU A 254 -16.63 15.53 -2.24
N ALA A 255 -15.52 16.16 -1.81
CA ALA A 255 -14.24 16.12 -2.51
C ALA A 255 -13.62 14.71 -2.57
N ALA A 256 -13.75 13.91 -1.50
CA ALA A 256 -13.35 12.50 -1.50
C ALA A 256 -14.12 11.69 -2.56
N THR A 257 -15.44 11.94 -2.67
CA THR A 257 -16.29 11.29 -3.69
C THR A 257 -15.87 11.68 -5.10
N GLU A 258 -15.50 12.95 -5.30
CA GLU A 258 -14.95 13.43 -6.57
C GLU A 258 -13.66 12.67 -6.94
N CYS A 259 -12.73 12.52 -5.99
CA CYS A 259 -11.47 11.77 -6.20
C CYS A 259 -11.72 10.32 -6.62
N LEU A 260 -12.70 9.65 -6.01
CA LEU A 260 -13.07 8.28 -6.39
C LEU A 260 -13.67 8.20 -7.81
N SER A 261 -14.43 9.22 -8.21
CA SER A 261 -15.11 9.24 -9.51
C SER A 261 -14.14 9.27 -10.71
N HIS A 262 -12.89 9.66 -10.49
CA HIS A 262 -11.81 9.70 -11.50
C HIS A 262 -11.19 8.33 -11.82
N GLY A 263 -11.96 7.25 -11.73
CA GLY A 263 -11.58 5.93 -12.23
C GLY A 263 -11.22 4.88 -11.17
N LEU A 264 -11.30 5.21 -9.88
CA LEU A 264 -11.10 4.22 -8.80
C LEU A 264 -12.34 3.37 -8.54
N ILE A 265 -13.53 3.89 -8.82
CA ILE A 265 -14.80 3.19 -8.64
C ILE A 265 -15.62 3.18 -9.93
N THR A 266 -16.50 2.19 -10.05
CA THR A 266 -17.44 2.07 -11.16
C THR A 266 -18.56 3.12 -11.05
N SER A 267 -19.20 3.45 -12.18
CA SER A 267 -20.38 4.34 -12.20
C SER A 267 -21.52 3.85 -11.31
N LYS A 268 -21.66 2.53 -11.13
CA LYS A 268 -22.64 1.94 -10.19
C LYS A 268 -22.29 2.24 -8.73
N GLN A 269 -21.02 2.06 -8.34
CA GLN A 269 -20.55 2.39 -6.99
C GLN A 269 -20.67 3.89 -6.70
N LEU A 270 -20.36 4.74 -7.68
CA LEU A 270 -20.52 6.18 -7.57
C LEU A 270 -22.00 6.55 -7.33
N LYS A 271 -22.93 5.95 -8.08
CA LYS A 271 -24.37 6.14 -7.85
C LYS A 271 -24.80 5.70 -6.46
N LEU A 272 -24.29 4.58 -5.93
CA LEU A 272 -24.62 4.15 -4.57
C LEU A 272 -24.18 5.17 -3.51
N ILE A 273 -22.97 5.73 -3.64
CA ILE A 273 -22.46 6.79 -2.76
C ILE A 273 -23.32 8.05 -2.91
N GLN A 274 -23.55 8.53 -4.13
CA GLN A 274 -24.31 9.75 -4.41
C GLN A 274 -25.80 9.64 -4.06
N GLU A 275 -26.41 8.47 -4.16
CA GLU A 275 -27.80 8.29 -3.74
C GLU A 275 -27.94 8.16 -2.22
N SER A 276 -26.87 7.76 -1.52
CA SER A 276 -26.86 7.75 -0.05
C SER A 276 -26.90 9.17 0.53
N THR A 277 -26.41 10.16 -0.22
CA THR A 277 -26.47 11.58 0.18
C THR A 277 -27.89 12.16 0.10
N LYS A 278 -28.76 11.59 -0.75
CA LYS A 278 -30.11 12.12 -1.02
C LYS A 278 -31.23 11.55 -0.14
N LEU A 279 -30.97 10.51 0.66
CA LEU A 279 -32.02 9.74 1.33
C LEU A 279 -31.97 9.86 2.86
N LYS A 280 -32.64 10.91 3.39
CA LYS A 280 -32.82 11.21 4.82
C LYS A 280 -33.42 10.04 5.65
N THR A 281 -34.11 9.08 5.02
CA THR A 281 -34.88 8.02 5.71
C THR A 281 -34.60 6.59 5.24
N LYS A 282 -33.85 6.36 4.15
CA LYS A 282 -33.58 5.00 3.64
C LYS A 282 -32.18 4.48 3.93
N MET A 283 -31.35 5.14 4.74
CA MET A 283 -30.00 4.63 5.04
C MET A 283 -30.03 3.31 5.82
N ALA A 284 -30.93 3.15 6.78
CA ALA A 284 -31.14 1.86 7.45
C ALA A 284 -31.59 0.79 6.44
N LEU A 285 -32.54 1.12 5.55
CA LEU A 285 -33.01 0.21 4.50
C LEU A 285 -31.94 -0.08 3.45
N LYS A 286 -31.12 0.88 3.02
CA LYS A 286 -30.00 0.71 2.07
C LYS A 286 -28.80 0.04 2.70
N LEU A 287 -28.57 0.19 4.00
CA LEU A 287 -27.56 -0.58 4.72
C LEU A 287 -28.05 -2.02 4.96
N ILE A 288 -29.36 -2.21 5.16
CA ILE A 288 -30.02 -3.52 5.21
C ILE A 288 -30.10 -4.15 3.80
N GLU A 289 -30.25 -3.35 2.74
CA GLU A 289 -30.18 -3.77 1.34
C GLU A 289 -28.72 -4.07 0.97
N LEU A 290 -27.75 -3.30 1.47
CA LEU A 290 -26.33 -3.67 1.45
C LEU A 290 -26.04 -4.89 2.34
N LYS A 291 -26.83 -5.20 3.38
CA LYS A 291 -26.73 -6.46 4.16
C LYS A 291 -27.27 -7.66 3.37
N SER A 292 -28.43 -7.53 2.72
CA SER A 292 -29.04 -8.59 1.89
C SER A 292 -28.30 -8.76 0.56
N GLU A 293 -27.70 -7.69 0.06
CA GLU A 293 -26.70 -7.71 -0.98
C GLU A 293 -25.38 -8.20 -0.43
N SER A 294 -24.92 -7.99 0.82
CA SER A 294 -23.59 -8.42 1.31
C SER A 294 -23.40 -9.95 1.28
N SER A 295 -24.45 -10.70 1.62
CA SER A 295 -24.48 -12.16 1.52
C SER A 295 -24.50 -12.63 0.07
N ASN A 296 -25.19 -11.87 -0.80
CA ASN A 296 -25.15 -12.02 -2.26
C ASN A 296 -23.92 -11.37 -2.92
N LEU A 297 -23.15 -10.56 -2.21
CA LEU A 297 -22.02 -9.79 -2.70
C LEU A 297 -20.81 -10.66 -2.48
N ARG A 298 -20.68 -11.47 -1.43
CA ARG A 298 -19.62 -12.51 -1.43
C ARG A 298 -19.76 -13.52 -2.58
N SER A 299 -20.99 -13.85 -3.01
CA SER A 299 -21.25 -14.74 -4.15
C SER A 299 -21.23 -14.01 -5.51
N LYS A 300 -21.68 -12.75 -5.59
CA LYS A 300 -21.53 -11.88 -6.77
C LYS A 300 -20.12 -11.26 -6.89
N PHE A 301 -19.32 -11.16 -5.84
CA PHE A 301 -17.89 -10.79 -5.84
C PHE A 301 -17.00 -11.94 -6.33
N LYS A 302 -17.53 -13.18 -6.44
CA LYS A 302 -16.93 -14.19 -7.32
C LYS A 302 -17.20 -13.90 -8.82
N ILE A 303 -18.25 -13.15 -9.15
CA ILE A 303 -18.55 -12.66 -10.51
C ILE A 303 -17.81 -11.33 -10.79
N PHE A 304 -17.53 -10.50 -9.77
CA PHE A 304 -16.78 -9.24 -9.89
C PHE A 304 -15.24 -9.41 -9.99
N LYS A 305 -14.75 -10.63 -10.28
CA LYS A 305 -13.34 -10.91 -10.60
C LYS A 305 -12.95 -10.60 -12.05
N LYS A 306 -13.88 -10.21 -12.92
CA LYS A 306 -13.57 -9.74 -14.27
C LYS A 306 -13.59 -8.21 -14.32
N ASN A 307 -12.38 -7.63 -14.33
CA ASN A 307 -12.16 -6.22 -14.63
C ASN A 307 -12.65 -5.90 -16.06
N ASP A 308 -13.57 -4.95 -16.19
CA ASP A 308 -13.84 -4.21 -17.43
C ASP A 308 -12.83 -3.05 -17.64
N PHE A 309 -11.70 -3.05 -16.92
CA PHE A 309 -10.66 -2.01 -16.97
C PHE A 309 -9.42 -2.44 -17.78
N ALA A 310 -9.62 -3.19 -18.87
CA ALA A 310 -8.52 -3.55 -19.75
C ALA A 310 -7.79 -2.28 -20.27
N GLY A 311 -6.56 -2.06 -19.79
CA GLY A 311 -5.64 -1.04 -20.32
C GLY A 311 -5.37 0.19 -19.44
N LYS A 312 -6.02 0.38 -18.27
CA LYS A 312 -5.72 1.51 -17.37
C LYS A 312 -4.75 1.12 -16.25
N PRO A 313 -3.92 2.04 -15.72
CA PRO A 313 -3.12 1.77 -14.53
C PRO A 313 -4.04 1.43 -13.35
N GLU A 314 -3.83 0.26 -12.75
CA GLU A 314 -4.72 -0.29 -11.72
C GLU A 314 -4.17 -0.04 -10.31
N LEU A 315 -5.08 0.24 -9.38
CA LEU A 315 -4.77 0.28 -7.96
C LEU A 315 -4.42 -1.13 -7.47
N HIS A 316 -3.40 -1.24 -6.61
CA HIS A 316 -2.96 -2.52 -6.05
C HIS A 316 -4.13 -3.29 -5.40
N PRO A 317 -4.26 -4.62 -5.60
CA PRO A 317 -5.44 -5.39 -5.17
C PRO A 317 -5.78 -5.27 -3.68
N LEU A 318 -4.76 -5.16 -2.82
CA LEU A 318 -4.96 -4.98 -1.38
C LEU A 318 -5.63 -3.62 -1.09
N LEU A 319 -5.12 -2.54 -1.69
CA LEU A 319 -5.67 -1.18 -1.49
C LEU A 319 -7.09 -1.11 -2.03
N ARG A 320 -7.36 -1.74 -3.17
CA ARG A 320 -8.72 -1.88 -3.71
C ARG A 320 -9.66 -2.63 -2.77
N SER A 321 -9.23 -3.74 -2.18
CA SER A 321 -10.02 -4.45 -1.16
C SER A 321 -10.29 -3.56 0.05
N THR A 322 -9.33 -2.75 0.51
CA THR A 322 -9.61 -1.81 1.62
C THR A 322 -10.60 -0.72 1.26
N LEU A 323 -10.53 -0.23 0.02
CA LEU A 323 -11.47 0.78 -0.48
C LEU A 323 -12.89 0.24 -0.44
N GLU A 324 -13.08 -0.98 -0.94
CA GLU A 324 -14.37 -1.66 -1.04
C GLU A 324 -14.91 -2.15 0.31
N ASP A 325 -14.06 -2.76 1.13
CA ASP A 325 -14.47 -3.41 2.38
C ASP A 325 -14.61 -2.45 3.56
N PHE A 326 -14.06 -1.23 3.50
CA PHE A 326 -14.00 -0.35 4.66
C PHE A 326 -14.17 1.13 4.34
N ILE A 327 -13.39 1.68 3.41
CA ILE A 327 -13.36 3.13 3.16
C ILE A 327 -14.69 3.64 2.59
N MET A 328 -15.26 2.96 1.59
CA MET A 328 -16.55 3.36 1.02
C MET A 328 -17.68 3.31 2.07
N PRO A 329 -17.89 2.20 2.82
CA PRO A 329 -18.87 2.18 3.91
C PRO A 329 -18.67 3.28 4.95
N LEU A 330 -17.42 3.55 5.35
CA LEU A 330 -17.10 4.61 6.31
C LEU A 330 -17.50 5.99 5.76
N MET A 331 -17.10 6.31 4.53
CA MET A 331 -17.41 7.58 3.88
C MET A 331 -18.92 7.82 3.79
N MET A 332 -19.70 6.80 3.40
CA MET A 332 -21.15 6.89 3.34
C MET A 332 -21.74 7.20 4.72
N LEU A 333 -21.32 6.46 5.77
CA LEU A 333 -21.80 6.68 7.13
C LEU A 333 -21.50 8.09 7.62
N LEU A 334 -20.25 8.55 7.48
CA LEU A 334 -19.84 9.88 7.93
C LEU A 334 -20.65 10.96 7.22
N HIS A 335 -20.83 10.84 5.91
CA HIS A 335 -21.60 11.81 5.13
C HIS A 335 -23.05 11.90 5.62
N TYR A 336 -23.72 10.76 5.84
CA TYR A 336 -25.09 10.75 6.37
C TYR A 336 -25.18 11.44 7.73
N ARG A 337 -24.24 11.15 8.63
CA ARG A 337 -24.22 11.74 9.97
C ARG A 337 -23.99 13.23 9.91
N TYR A 338 -22.97 13.67 9.19
CA TYR A 338 -22.61 15.08 9.13
C TYR A 338 -23.75 15.90 8.53
N VAL A 339 -24.38 15.44 7.44
CA VAL A 339 -25.55 16.12 6.86
C VAL A 339 -26.70 16.16 7.86
N LYS A 340 -27.02 15.05 8.54
CA LYS A 340 -28.12 15.00 9.52
C LYS A 340 -27.88 15.91 10.71
N THR A 341 -26.64 16.00 11.20
CA THR A 341 -26.25 16.88 12.31
C THR A 341 -26.24 18.33 11.85
N ASN A 342 -25.69 18.64 10.68
CA ASN A 342 -25.65 19.99 10.14
C ASN A 342 -27.06 20.55 9.88
N ASP A 343 -27.95 19.74 9.31
CA ASP A 343 -29.35 20.12 9.05
C ASP A 343 -30.18 20.35 10.32
N LYS A 344 -29.70 19.92 11.49
CA LYS A 344 -30.46 19.95 12.75
C LYS A 344 -29.83 20.80 13.85
N VAL A 345 -28.51 20.92 13.86
CA VAL A 345 -27.74 21.48 14.98
C VAL A 345 -26.92 22.68 14.51
N PHE A 346 -26.04 22.49 13.53
CA PHE A 346 -25.01 23.50 13.19
C PHE A 346 -25.45 24.50 12.11
N PHE A 347 -26.25 24.08 11.13
CA PHE A 347 -26.71 24.89 10.00
C PHE A 347 -25.59 25.63 9.25
N GLN A 348 -24.39 25.06 9.20
CA GLN A 348 -23.24 25.68 8.55
C GLN A 348 -23.32 25.53 7.03
N PRO A 349 -22.86 26.53 6.26
CA PRO A 349 -22.75 26.40 4.81
C PRO A 349 -21.73 25.32 4.45
N ILE A 350 -22.05 24.53 3.42
CA ILE A 350 -21.14 23.49 2.93
C ILE A 350 -20.09 24.14 2.04
N ILE A 351 -18.81 23.99 2.41
CA ILE A 351 -17.67 24.48 1.64
C ILE A 351 -17.41 23.51 0.50
N ARG A 352 -17.58 23.96 -0.76
CA ARG A 352 -17.36 23.13 -1.96
C ARG A 352 -16.13 23.51 -2.76
N ASP A 353 -15.50 24.63 -2.44
CA ASP A 353 -14.27 25.02 -3.10
C ASP A 353 -13.13 24.08 -2.67
N ARG A 354 -12.59 23.34 -3.63
CA ARG A 354 -11.51 22.40 -3.40
C ARG A 354 -10.23 23.10 -2.97
N GLU A 355 -9.96 24.30 -3.47
CA GLU A 355 -8.75 25.04 -3.09
C GLU A 355 -8.82 25.48 -1.63
N GLU A 356 -9.99 25.97 -1.18
CA GLU A 356 -10.24 26.30 0.21
C GLU A 356 -10.07 25.09 1.14
N LEU A 357 -10.59 23.92 0.76
CA LEU A 357 -10.44 22.68 1.52
C LEU A 357 -8.97 22.22 1.59
N VAL A 358 -8.21 22.37 0.50
CA VAL A 358 -6.79 21.97 0.43
C VAL A 358 -5.89 22.95 1.18
N LYS A 359 -6.20 24.25 1.21
CA LYS A 359 -5.48 25.24 2.05
C LYS A 359 -5.49 24.85 3.53
N GLY A 360 -6.53 24.14 3.98
CA GLY A 360 -6.64 23.63 5.34
C GLY A 360 -5.86 22.34 5.62
N TRP A 361 -5.07 21.83 4.67
CA TRP A 361 -4.31 20.59 4.86
C TRP A 361 -3.09 20.80 5.76
N PRO A 362 -2.84 19.87 6.71
CA PRO A 362 -1.61 19.89 7.48
C PRO A 362 -0.42 19.47 6.61
N HIS A 363 0.79 19.77 7.09
CA HIS A 363 2.00 19.28 6.44
C HIS A 363 2.09 17.75 6.50
N GLY A 364 2.52 17.14 5.39
CA GLY A 364 2.75 15.71 5.29
C GLY A 364 3.83 15.24 6.28
N LYS A 365 3.72 13.99 6.72
CA LYS A 365 4.74 13.33 7.54
C LYS A 365 5.16 12.04 6.87
N THR A 366 6.42 11.97 6.48
CA THR A 366 7.08 10.76 5.99
C THR A 366 7.96 10.19 7.12
N PRO A 367 7.71 8.96 7.59
CA PRO A 367 8.66 8.31 8.48
C PRO A 367 9.97 8.07 7.72
N ASP A 368 11.09 8.32 8.38
CA ASP A 368 12.41 7.99 7.84
C ASP A 368 12.56 6.47 7.82
N VAL A 369 12.94 5.92 6.67
CA VAL A 369 13.05 4.48 6.45
C VAL A 369 14.45 4.17 5.97
N THR A 370 15.25 3.60 6.86
CA THR A 370 16.56 3.07 6.54
C THR A 370 16.46 1.57 6.23
N GLY A 371 17.14 1.16 5.16
CA GLY A 371 17.32 -0.25 4.83
C GLY A 371 18.32 -0.91 5.76
N THR A 372 18.38 -2.25 5.73
CA THR A 372 19.43 -3.00 6.44
C THR A 372 20.78 -2.80 5.74
N SER A 373 21.88 -2.91 6.47
CA SER A 373 23.21 -2.84 5.88
C SER A 373 23.59 -4.19 5.29
N TRP A 374 24.13 -4.21 4.07
CA TRP A 374 24.62 -5.41 3.40
C TRP A 374 26.08 -5.21 3.01
N ALA A 375 26.86 -6.28 3.08
CA ALA A 375 28.24 -6.27 2.61
C ALA A 375 28.64 -7.65 2.08
N PHE A 376 29.53 -7.64 1.10
CA PHE A 376 30.21 -8.83 0.61
C PHE A 376 31.51 -9.00 1.38
N ASP A 377 31.70 -10.15 2.03
CA ASP A 377 32.88 -10.42 2.87
C ASP A 377 34.04 -11.11 2.11
N GLY A 378 33.94 -11.19 0.78
CA GLY A 378 34.85 -11.95 -0.08
C GLY A 378 34.32 -13.34 -0.45
N GLU A 379 33.36 -13.86 0.30
CA GLU A 379 32.76 -15.19 0.04
C GLU A 379 31.24 -15.11 -0.17
N GLN A 380 30.55 -14.34 0.67
CA GLN A 380 29.10 -14.26 0.65
C GLN A 380 28.61 -12.83 0.87
N LEU A 381 27.58 -12.46 0.12
CA LEU A 381 26.80 -11.26 0.37
C LEU A 381 25.90 -11.54 1.57
N ARG A 382 26.13 -10.82 2.66
CA ARG A 382 25.39 -10.99 3.91
C ARG A 382 24.88 -9.68 4.47
N GLU A 383 23.79 -9.78 5.21
CA GLU A 383 23.30 -8.70 6.05
C GLU A 383 24.32 -8.48 7.19
N LEU A 384 24.72 -7.23 7.40
CA LEU A 384 25.50 -6.85 8.56
C LEU A 384 24.53 -6.63 9.72
N ASP A 385 24.72 -7.39 10.80
CA ASP A 385 23.98 -7.14 12.03
C ASP A 385 24.30 -5.72 12.50
N THR A 386 23.31 -4.84 12.43
CA THR A 386 23.32 -3.62 13.23
C THR A 386 23.26 -4.03 14.69
N LEU A 387 24.41 -4.18 15.32
CA LEU A 387 24.55 -4.16 16.78
C LEU A 387 23.83 -2.91 17.30
N GLY A 388 22.63 -3.10 17.84
CA GLY A 388 21.82 -2.01 18.36
C GLY A 388 20.34 -2.31 18.29
N GLY A 389 19.87 -3.14 19.23
CA GLY A 389 18.46 -3.10 19.59
C GLY A 389 18.05 -1.67 19.87
N SER A 390 17.07 -1.18 19.12
CA SER A 390 16.25 -0.07 19.56
C SER A 390 14.81 -0.56 19.49
N GLU A 391 14.35 -1.02 20.65
CA GLU A 391 12.96 -0.83 21.04
C GLU A 391 12.59 0.62 20.70
N TYR A 392 11.68 0.84 19.75
CA TYR A 392 10.80 2.01 19.74
C TYR A 392 9.51 1.66 18.99
N TYR A 393 8.49 1.39 19.82
CA TYR A 393 7.02 1.42 19.67
C TYR A 393 6.37 1.49 18.28
#